data_AF-A0A963DEF1-F1
#
_entry.id   AF-A0A963DEF1-F1
#
_cell.length_a   1.000
_cell.length_b   1.000
_cell.length_c   1.000
_cell.angle_alpha   90.00
_cell.angle_beta   90.00
_cell.angle_gamma   90.00
#
_symmetry.space_group_name_H-M   'P 1'
#
loop_
_entity.id
_entity.type
_entity.pdbx_description
1 polymer ?
#
loop_
_entity_poly.entity_id
_entity_poly.type
_entity_poly.pdbx_seq_one_letter_code
_entity_poly.pdbx_strand_id
1 'polypeptide(L)'
;MSHRHILYITSDSLRWYRLRSGHAELQGSFEASQEGQRAFATHLARAHRAASFAVLVDVADEAFHVDSVPAVSGADRQAMLSRKLGQHFYGNTYTAACSLGREKTGRRDERMLFAAITRQAVLDPWIEALSKAEARVSGVHSVPLLLDRMLERKRSGLGRCLLVNLTPAGLRQSFFDHGRLRFSRLTANHDGGASILESSGADEIRKTHAYLTGQRLLARGEPVDVLVMAAAADFQALVEQGTSSDELRLVPVPCEAIATRLKLPQSAARGTDSLPLLLSALDREGTCLHLGSQTVRRFHQIHLARQIVFGAAAVALACGLLFSGKLWLDAAAIRSDAEMLQQQAGDQDTRYRALIGSLPPLPAPLDELRTLIDDIDRLESISIPPSRILQPLSRALEAEPELALLRVRWVLDQQARSNAQTSADWLAGSRIVATAQLQMPDYLKGDQRGMIELSERFAHELARFTGDSAKIVRLPVDLQSSQTLRGREGADNPIVGAAPLEVQYSLNGPGAN
;
A
#
# COMPACT_ATOMS: atom_id res chain seq x y z
N MET A 1 -29.50 15.48 6.22
CA MET A 1 -29.68 16.85 6.75
C MET A 1 -29.65 16.78 8.26
N SER A 2 -28.80 17.56 8.94
CA SER A 2 -28.73 17.53 10.41
C SER A 2 -29.97 18.21 11.00
N HIS A 3 -30.82 17.45 11.70
CA HIS A 3 -31.91 18.01 12.49
C HIS A 3 -31.29 18.69 13.73
N ARG A 4 -31.12 20.01 13.65
CA ARG A 4 -30.64 20.81 14.78
C ARG A 4 -31.83 21.21 15.64
N HIS A 5 -31.69 21.01 16.94
CA HIS A 5 -32.67 21.32 17.95
C HIS A 5 -32.07 22.28 18.96
N ILE A 6 -32.86 23.23 19.44
CA ILE A 6 -32.48 24.11 20.54
C ILE A 6 -33.41 23.83 21.72
N LEU A 7 -32.83 23.63 22.90
CA LEU A 7 -33.55 23.52 24.14
C LEU A 7 -33.38 24.85 24.89
N TYR A 8 -34.45 25.61 24.99
CA TYR A 8 -34.50 26.86 25.73
C TYR A 8 -34.95 26.58 27.16
N ILE A 9 -34.05 26.79 28.14
CA ILE A 9 -34.27 26.47 29.54
C ILE A 9 -34.43 27.77 30.33
N THR A 10 -35.51 27.85 31.09
CA THR A 10 -35.81 28.89 32.07
C THR A 10 -35.92 28.26 33.45
N SER A 11 -36.12 29.07 34.50
CA SER A 11 -36.34 28.55 35.85
C SER A 11 -37.59 27.66 35.97
N ASP A 12 -38.62 27.93 35.17
CA ASP A 12 -39.94 27.32 35.32
C ASP A 12 -40.24 26.27 34.25
N SER A 13 -39.52 26.28 33.13
CA SER A 13 -39.82 25.41 31.99
C SER A 13 -38.65 25.22 31.03
N LEU A 14 -38.73 24.15 30.25
CA LEU A 14 -37.92 23.88 29.06
C LEU A 14 -38.81 23.92 27.82
N ARG A 15 -38.42 24.72 26.82
CA ARG A 15 -39.05 24.76 25.50
C ARG A 15 -38.13 24.14 24.45
N TRP A 16 -38.65 23.16 23.71
CA TRP A 16 -37.92 22.47 22.66
C TRP A 16 -38.25 23.09 21.30
N TYR A 17 -37.22 23.56 20.60
CA TYR A 17 -37.33 24.09 19.25
C TYR A 17 -36.61 23.19 18.24
N ARG A 18 -37.19 23.05 17.05
CA ARG A 18 -36.53 22.46 15.88
C ARG A 18 -36.21 23.57 14.90
N LEU A 19 -34.96 23.65 14.47
CA LEU A 19 -34.54 24.61 13.46
C LEU A 19 -34.81 24.06 12.05
N ARG A 20 -35.53 24.82 11.24
CA ARG A 20 -35.79 24.55 9.82
C ARG A 20 -35.55 25.80 9.00
N SER A 21 -34.57 25.75 8.09
CA SER A 21 -34.20 26.88 7.23
C SER A 21 -33.96 28.20 7.99
N GLY A 22 -33.38 28.10 9.20
CA GLY A 22 -33.11 29.24 10.09
C GLY A 22 -34.30 29.71 10.94
N HIS A 23 -35.50 29.13 10.79
CA HIS A 23 -36.64 29.39 11.64
C HIS A 23 -36.74 28.36 12.76
N ALA A 24 -37.07 28.80 13.97
CA ALA A 24 -37.28 27.94 15.13
C ALA A 24 -38.76 27.58 15.28
N GLU A 25 -39.08 26.29 15.16
CA GLU A 25 -40.42 25.75 15.32
C GLU A 25 -40.54 25.09 16.70
N LEU A 26 -41.47 25.55 17.55
CA LEU A 26 -41.72 24.94 18.85
C LEU A 26 -42.27 23.52 18.66
N GLN A 27 -41.64 22.53 19.28
CA GLN A 27 -42.05 21.12 19.24
C GLN A 27 -42.70 20.66 20.55
N GLY A 28 -42.39 21.33 21.66
CA GLY A 28 -42.91 21.00 22.97
C GLY A 28 -42.47 21.99 24.05
N SER A 29 -43.26 22.11 25.10
CA SER A 29 -42.94 22.86 26.32
C SER A 29 -43.15 21.94 27.51
N PHE A 30 -42.22 21.97 28.46
CA PHE A 30 -42.18 21.07 29.61
C PHE A 30 -41.94 21.91 30.86
N GLU A 31 -42.79 21.78 31.86
CA GLU A 31 -42.62 22.49 33.14
C GLU A 31 -41.44 21.92 33.93
N ALA A 32 -40.85 22.72 34.82
CA ALA A 32 -39.79 22.33 35.74
C ALA A 32 -40.29 21.45 36.92
N SER A 33 -41.37 20.69 36.70
CA SER A 33 -41.89 19.69 37.61
C SER A 33 -41.33 18.31 37.30
N GLN A 34 -41.47 17.36 38.23
CA GLN A 34 -41.05 15.97 37.99
C GLN A 34 -41.84 15.34 36.82
N GLU A 35 -43.09 15.73 36.64
CA GLU A 35 -43.92 15.28 35.52
C GLU A 35 -43.42 15.86 34.18
N GLY A 36 -43.11 17.16 34.14
CA GLY A 36 -42.53 17.80 32.97
C GLY A 36 -41.17 17.20 32.58
N GLN A 37 -40.33 16.86 33.56
CA GLN A 37 -39.06 16.15 33.34
C GLN A 37 -39.26 14.76 32.72
N ARG A 38 -40.24 13.98 33.20
CA ARG A 38 -40.59 12.67 32.62
C ARG A 38 -41.16 12.81 31.20
N ALA A 39 -42.00 13.82 30.97
CA ALA A 39 -42.55 14.11 29.65
C ALA A 39 -41.46 14.50 28.65
N PHE A 40 -40.48 15.31 29.08
CA PHE A 40 -39.30 15.64 28.28
C PHE A 40 -38.48 14.39 27.94
N ALA A 41 -38.17 13.53 28.92
CA ALA A 41 -37.42 12.30 28.66
C ALA A 41 -38.15 11.37 27.67
N THR A 42 -39.47 11.27 27.79
CA THR A 42 -40.30 10.50 26.85
C THR A 42 -40.28 11.10 25.45
N HIS A 43 -40.35 12.43 25.34
CA HIS A 43 -40.24 13.13 24.07
C HIS A 43 -38.85 12.97 23.44
N LEU A 44 -37.80 13.07 24.25
CA LEU A 44 -36.41 12.88 23.84
C LEU A 44 -36.15 11.47 23.30
N ALA A 45 -36.74 10.43 23.91
CA ALA A 45 -36.61 9.06 23.44
C ALA A 45 -37.21 8.83 22.03
N ARG A 46 -38.19 9.65 21.63
CA ARG A 46 -38.79 9.61 20.29
C ARG A 46 -37.99 10.43 19.26
N ALA A 47 -37.09 11.29 19.71
CA ALA A 47 -36.28 12.10 18.82
C ALA A 47 -35.25 11.24 18.07
N HIS A 48 -34.98 11.62 16.82
CA HIS A 48 -34.13 10.84 15.93
C HIS A 48 -32.68 10.76 16.47
N ARG A 49 -32.04 9.58 16.40
CA ARG A 49 -30.64 9.37 16.86
C ARG A 49 -29.59 10.28 16.19
N ALA A 50 -29.93 10.87 15.04
CA ALA A 50 -29.09 11.82 14.32
C ALA A 50 -29.29 13.29 14.74
N ALA A 51 -30.23 13.57 15.65
CA ALA A 51 -30.49 14.91 16.17
C ALA A 51 -29.27 15.45 16.93
N SER A 52 -29.03 16.75 16.79
CA SER A 52 -28.07 17.48 17.62
C SER A 52 -28.77 18.61 18.36
N PHE A 53 -28.41 18.78 19.62
CA PHE A 53 -29.02 19.70 20.55
C PHE A 53 -28.06 20.85 20.88
N ALA A 54 -28.55 22.08 20.91
CA ALA A 54 -27.90 23.19 21.59
C ALA A 54 -28.79 23.61 22.76
N VAL A 55 -28.20 23.94 23.90
CA VAL A 55 -28.96 24.39 25.07
C VAL A 55 -28.76 25.91 25.19
N LEU A 56 -29.86 26.65 25.25
CA LEU A 56 -29.89 28.08 25.53
C LEU A 56 -30.55 28.29 26.89
N VAL A 57 -29.82 28.87 27.82
CA VAL A 57 -30.23 29.06 29.22
C VAL A 57 -30.58 30.53 29.41
N ASP A 58 -31.74 30.79 30.00
CA ASP A 58 -32.20 32.11 30.37
C ASP A 58 -32.74 32.07 31.81
N VAL A 59 -31.82 32.24 32.76
CA VAL A 59 -32.11 32.19 34.21
C VAL A 59 -31.51 33.41 34.91
N ALA A 60 -32.04 33.75 36.07
CA ALA A 60 -31.53 34.85 36.89
C ALA A 60 -30.29 34.46 37.72
N ASP A 61 -30.13 33.17 38.00
CA ASP A 61 -29.04 32.62 38.79
C ASP A 61 -27.74 32.51 37.97
N GLU A 62 -27.20 33.65 37.53
CA GLU A 62 -25.95 33.76 36.78
C GLU A 62 -24.96 34.67 37.51
N ALA A 63 -23.66 34.38 37.39
CA ALA A 63 -22.60 35.20 37.96
C ALA A 63 -21.52 35.49 36.93
N PHE A 64 -21.02 36.72 36.96
CA PHE A 64 -19.99 37.24 36.06
C PHE A 64 -18.88 37.90 36.88
N HIS A 65 -17.65 37.41 36.72
CA HIS A 65 -16.46 37.95 37.36
C HIS A 65 -15.42 38.32 36.31
N VAL A 66 -14.92 39.56 36.39
CA VAL A 66 -13.80 40.00 35.56
C VAL A 66 -12.53 39.96 36.39
N ASP A 67 -11.49 39.33 35.86
CA ASP A 67 -10.18 39.27 36.51
C ASP A 67 -9.06 39.38 35.47
N SER A 68 -7.89 39.82 35.91
CA SER A 68 -6.69 39.93 35.07
C SER A 68 -5.80 38.73 35.30
N VAL A 69 -5.40 38.06 34.22
CA VAL A 69 -4.55 36.86 34.28
C VAL A 69 -3.29 37.05 33.44
N PRO A 70 -2.16 36.45 33.83
CA PRO A 70 -0.96 36.50 32.99
C PRO A 70 -1.22 35.86 31.62
N ALA A 71 -0.57 36.40 30.60
CA ALA A 71 -0.70 35.91 29.22
C ALA A 71 0.09 34.60 29.03
N VAL A 72 -0.50 33.48 29.42
CA VAL A 72 0.02 32.12 29.24
C VAL A 72 -0.71 31.39 28.11
N SER A 73 -0.09 30.34 27.55
CA SER A 73 -0.63 29.54 26.44
C SER A 73 -0.69 28.06 26.75
N GLY A 74 -1.41 27.28 25.92
CA GLY A 74 -1.41 25.81 25.99
C GLY A 74 -1.99 25.24 27.28
N ALA A 75 -1.36 24.16 27.77
CA ALA A 75 -1.81 23.43 28.95
C ALA A 75 -1.81 24.30 30.23
N ASP A 76 -0.79 25.13 30.41
CA ASP A 76 -0.69 26.05 31.55
C ASP A 76 -1.85 27.04 31.59
N ARG A 77 -2.26 27.55 30.42
CA ARG A 77 -3.46 28.40 30.32
C ARG A 77 -4.69 27.65 30.77
N GLN A 78 -4.89 26.42 30.30
CA GLN A 78 -6.06 25.64 30.67
C GLN A 78 -6.08 25.32 32.17
N ALA A 79 -4.93 24.92 32.74
CA ALA A 79 -4.81 24.66 34.18
C ALA A 79 -5.08 25.92 35.03
N MET A 80 -4.53 27.07 34.62
CA MET A 80 -4.76 28.35 35.29
C MET A 80 -6.24 28.75 35.25
N LEU A 81 -6.88 28.66 34.09
CA LEU A 81 -8.30 29.00 33.94
C LEU A 81 -9.20 28.06 34.74
N SER A 82 -8.94 26.76 34.72
CA SER A 82 -9.67 25.78 35.55
C SER A 82 -9.53 26.11 37.04
N ARG A 83 -8.33 26.49 37.50
CA ARG A 83 -8.10 26.91 38.88
C ARG A 83 -8.86 28.19 39.24
N LYS A 84 -8.83 29.21 38.38
CA LYS A 84 -9.58 30.46 38.59
C LYS A 84 -11.09 30.22 38.61
N LEU A 85 -11.60 29.38 37.72
CA LEU A 85 -13.00 28.97 37.71
C LEU A 85 -13.39 28.25 39.01
N GLY A 86 -12.57 27.32 39.50
CA GLY A 86 -12.81 26.65 40.78
C GLY A 86 -12.71 27.58 42.00
N GLN A 87 -11.91 28.65 41.92
CA GLN A 87 -11.81 29.68 42.97
C GLN A 87 -13.05 30.59 42.98
N HIS A 88 -13.53 31.04 41.82
CA HIS A 88 -14.71 31.91 41.73
C HIS A 88 -16.02 31.14 41.93
N PHE A 89 -16.11 29.90 41.45
CA PHE A 89 -17.33 29.12 41.39
C PHE A 89 -17.09 27.70 41.90
N TYR A 90 -16.82 27.58 43.20
CA TYR A 90 -16.52 26.30 43.83
C TYR A 90 -17.65 25.28 43.62
N GLY A 91 -17.29 24.08 43.15
CA GLY A 91 -18.24 22.99 42.89
C GLY A 91 -19.18 23.22 41.70
N ASN A 92 -18.96 24.25 40.87
CA ASN A 92 -19.82 24.57 39.74
C ASN A 92 -19.38 23.89 38.43
N THR A 93 -20.29 23.16 37.81
CA THR A 93 -20.08 22.47 36.54
C THR A 93 -20.31 23.36 35.33
N TYR A 94 -21.27 24.29 35.41
CA TYR A 94 -21.67 25.18 34.32
C TYR A 94 -20.89 26.49 34.37
N THR A 95 -19.60 26.39 34.12
CA THR A 95 -18.68 27.53 34.13
C THR A 95 -18.02 27.73 32.78
N ALA A 96 -17.59 28.96 32.51
CA ALA A 96 -16.82 29.29 31.32
C ALA A 96 -15.92 30.49 31.55
N ALA A 97 -14.85 30.56 30.75
CA ALA A 97 -13.94 31.69 30.74
C ALA A 97 -13.76 32.21 29.30
N CYS A 98 -13.91 33.52 29.08
CA CYS A 98 -13.64 34.15 27.79
C CYS A 98 -12.71 35.36 27.93
N SER A 99 -11.89 35.58 26.91
CA SER A 99 -10.98 36.73 26.88
C SER A 99 -11.72 37.99 26.48
N LEU A 100 -11.59 39.04 27.28
CA LEU A 100 -12.06 40.40 26.99
C LEU A 100 -11.01 41.24 26.26
N GLY A 101 -9.83 40.67 25.99
CA GLY A 101 -8.69 41.35 25.37
C GLY A 101 -7.52 41.56 26.33
N ARG A 102 -6.44 42.10 25.79
CA ARG A 102 -5.19 42.31 26.52
C ARG A 102 -4.99 43.77 26.86
N GLU A 103 -4.38 44.01 28.00
CA GLU A 103 -3.94 45.35 28.38
C GLU A 103 -2.81 45.82 27.46
N LYS A 104 -2.87 47.10 27.07
CA LYS A 104 -1.88 47.70 26.16
C LYS A 104 -0.58 48.10 26.88
N THR A 105 -0.66 48.32 28.20
CA THR A 105 0.42 48.83 29.05
C THR A 105 0.75 47.83 30.18
N GLY A 106 1.92 47.98 30.82
CA GLY A 106 2.34 47.07 31.90
C GLY A 106 2.73 45.68 31.40
N ARG A 107 2.45 44.64 32.20
CA ARG A 107 2.76 43.22 31.88
C ARG A 107 1.94 42.67 30.69
N ARG A 108 1.00 43.46 30.14
CA ARG A 108 0.08 43.08 29.05
C ARG A 108 -0.74 41.83 29.40
N ASP A 109 -1.24 41.83 30.63
CA ASP A 109 -2.11 40.79 31.15
C ASP A 109 -3.40 40.71 30.33
N GLU A 110 -4.01 39.53 30.34
CA GLU A 110 -5.26 39.26 29.67
C GLU A 110 -6.41 39.52 30.64
N ARG A 111 -7.34 40.39 30.26
CA ARG A 111 -8.60 40.57 31.00
C ARG A 111 -9.53 39.44 30.61
N MET A 112 -9.96 38.65 31.58
CA MET A 112 -10.85 37.51 31.39
C MET A 112 -12.21 37.78 32.05
N LEU A 113 -13.26 37.32 31.40
CA LEU A 113 -14.59 37.17 31.98
C LEU A 113 -14.78 35.70 32.35
N PHE A 114 -15.06 35.46 33.62
CA PHE A 114 -15.47 34.18 34.18
C PHE A 114 -16.99 34.23 34.41
N ALA A 115 -17.71 33.29 33.82
CA ALA A 115 -19.17 33.22 33.91
C ALA A 115 -19.60 31.85 34.46
N ALA A 116 -20.69 31.84 35.22
CA ALA A 116 -21.28 30.61 35.73
C ALA A 116 -22.79 30.71 35.90
N ILE A 117 -23.47 29.57 35.81
CA ILE A 117 -24.85 29.43 36.27
C ILE A 117 -24.81 28.94 37.71
N THR A 118 -25.16 29.80 38.67
CA THR A 118 -24.95 29.55 40.11
C THR A 118 -25.92 28.51 40.66
N ARG A 119 -27.15 28.44 40.15
CA ARG A 119 -28.15 27.42 40.53
C ARG A 119 -28.17 26.25 39.53
N GLN A 120 -27.23 25.32 39.70
CA GLN A 120 -27.07 24.15 38.81
C GLN A 120 -28.32 23.25 38.74
N ALA A 121 -29.08 23.16 39.84
CA ALA A 121 -30.27 22.32 39.95
C ALA A 121 -31.37 22.64 38.93
N VAL A 122 -31.37 23.83 38.33
CA VAL A 122 -32.31 24.21 37.25
C VAL A 122 -31.97 23.47 35.95
N LEU A 123 -30.70 23.12 35.74
CA LEU A 123 -30.21 22.49 34.51
C LEU A 123 -30.04 20.98 34.66
N ASP A 124 -29.57 20.52 35.82
CA ASP A 124 -29.12 19.14 36.02
C ASP A 124 -30.15 18.08 35.57
N PRO A 125 -31.46 18.18 35.88
CA PRO A 125 -32.43 17.16 35.44
C PRO A 125 -32.52 17.05 33.90
N TRP A 126 -32.43 18.18 33.20
CA TRP A 126 -32.50 18.22 31.74
C TRP A 126 -31.21 17.69 31.10
N ILE A 127 -30.06 18.09 31.64
CA ILE A 127 -28.74 17.66 31.15
C ILE A 127 -28.52 16.17 31.43
N GLU A 128 -28.97 15.66 32.58
CA GLU A 128 -28.91 14.24 32.91
C GLU A 128 -29.78 13.41 31.96
N ALA A 129 -31.00 13.86 31.65
CA ALA A 129 -31.87 13.21 30.68
C ALA A 129 -31.23 13.15 29.28
N LEU A 130 -30.56 14.23 28.84
CA LEU A 130 -29.79 14.26 27.60
C LEU A 130 -28.61 13.29 27.63
N SER A 131 -27.89 13.24 28.74
CA SER A 131 -26.76 12.33 28.90
C SER A 131 -27.21 10.85 28.88
N LYS A 132 -28.30 10.51 29.56
CA LYS A 132 -28.89 9.15 29.58
C LYS A 132 -29.36 8.71 28.19
N ALA A 133 -29.87 9.64 27.39
CA ALA A 133 -30.27 9.38 26.01
C ALA A 133 -29.09 9.38 25.01
N GLU A 134 -27.85 9.54 25.49
CA GLU A 134 -26.65 9.72 24.65
C GLU A 134 -26.81 10.85 23.60
N ALA A 135 -27.58 11.88 23.96
CA ALA A 135 -27.94 12.96 23.05
C ALA A 135 -26.71 13.79 22.67
N ARG A 136 -26.65 14.23 21.41
CA ARG A 136 -25.53 15.01 20.88
C ARG A 136 -25.67 16.49 21.23
N VAL A 137 -25.24 16.86 22.44
CA VAL A 137 -25.24 18.26 22.88
C VAL A 137 -24.00 18.98 22.36
N SER A 138 -24.22 19.95 21.47
CA SER A 138 -23.18 20.78 20.85
C SER A 138 -22.57 21.78 21.83
N GLY A 139 -23.38 22.30 22.75
CA GLY A 139 -22.99 23.21 23.81
C GLY A 139 -24.18 23.65 24.65
N VAL A 140 -23.87 24.14 25.84
CA VAL A 140 -24.78 24.86 26.74
C VAL A 140 -24.33 26.32 26.76
N HIS A 141 -25.25 27.22 26.49
CA HIS A 141 -25.02 28.64 26.26
C HIS A 141 -26.02 29.44 27.09
N SER A 142 -25.62 30.60 27.60
CA SER A 142 -26.56 31.54 28.23
C SER A 142 -26.91 32.67 27.28
N VAL A 143 -28.11 33.24 27.40
CA VAL A 143 -28.54 34.43 26.65
C VAL A 143 -27.53 35.58 26.67
N PRO A 144 -27.00 36.05 27.81
CA PRO A 144 -26.06 37.18 27.82
C PRO A 144 -24.73 36.89 27.10
N LEU A 145 -24.22 35.67 27.16
CA LEU A 145 -23.02 35.26 26.41
C LEU A 145 -23.26 35.13 24.91
N LEU A 146 -24.48 34.78 24.50
CA LEU A 146 -24.87 34.83 23.08
C LEU A 146 -24.93 36.29 22.61
N LEU A 147 -25.52 37.19 23.41
CA LEU A 147 -25.54 38.62 23.11
C LEU A 147 -24.12 39.23 23.00
N ASP A 148 -23.18 38.82 23.87
CA ASP A 148 -21.75 39.18 23.77
C ASP A 148 -21.18 38.85 22.39
N ARG A 149 -21.45 37.65 21.88
CA ARG A 149 -20.95 37.21 20.57
C ARG A 149 -21.60 37.92 19.40
N MET A 150 -22.91 38.17 19.48
CA MET A 150 -23.65 38.94 18.49
C MET A 150 -23.10 40.37 18.35
N LEU A 151 -22.72 40.99 19.47
CA LEU A 151 -22.19 42.35 19.54
C LEU A 151 -20.68 42.42 19.22
N GLU A 152 -19.88 41.43 19.66
CA GLU A 152 -18.43 41.39 19.46
C GLU A 152 -18.03 41.46 17.98
N ARG A 153 -18.75 40.76 17.09
CA ARG A 153 -18.46 40.77 15.64
C ARG A 153 -18.54 42.15 15.00
N LYS A 154 -19.19 43.12 15.64
CA LYS A 154 -19.44 44.47 15.10
C LYS A 154 -18.72 45.58 15.86
N ARG A 155 -17.69 45.21 16.65
CA ARG A 155 -16.80 45.98 17.57
C ARG A 155 -16.41 47.43 17.28
N SER A 156 -16.81 48.04 16.18
CA SER A 156 -16.45 49.40 15.81
C SER A 156 -17.61 50.37 16.11
N GLY A 157 -17.77 50.78 17.37
CA GLY A 157 -18.48 52.04 17.68
C GLY A 157 -19.43 52.05 18.87
N LEU A 158 -19.82 50.90 19.42
CA LEU A 158 -20.63 50.89 20.65
C LEU A 158 -19.72 51.22 21.84
N GLY A 159 -20.06 52.28 22.57
CA GLY A 159 -19.47 52.63 23.84
C GLY A 159 -19.93 51.72 24.98
N ARG A 160 -20.13 52.31 26.16
CA ARG A 160 -20.82 51.63 27.27
C ARG A 160 -22.31 51.72 27.06
N CYS A 161 -22.99 50.58 27.08
CA CYS A 161 -24.43 50.54 26.89
C CYS A 161 -25.09 49.45 27.72
N LEU A 162 -26.36 49.67 28.04
CA LEU A 162 -27.23 48.70 28.69
C LEU A 162 -28.21 48.17 27.65
N LEU A 163 -28.12 46.89 27.32
CA LEU A 163 -29.07 46.22 26.42
C LEU A 163 -30.22 45.63 27.22
N VAL A 164 -31.44 46.04 26.92
CA VAL A 164 -32.67 45.49 27.48
C VAL A 164 -33.32 44.58 26.46
N ASN A 165 -33.57 43.34 26.83
CA ASN A 165 -34.21 42.34 25.98
C ASN A 165 -35.29 41.58 26.73
N LEU A 166 -36.39 41.30 26.03
CA LEU A 166 -37.52 40.59 26.59
C LEU A 166 -37.57 39.19 26.03
N THR A 167 -37.74 38.21 26.91
CA THR A 167 -37.91 36.80 26.56
C THR A 167 -39.07 36.24 27.37
N PRO A 168 -39.47 34.98 27.12
CA PRO A 168 -40.43 34.31 27.99
C PRO A 168 -39.92 34.08 29.41
N ALA A 169 -38.63 34.26 29.69
CA ALA A 169 -38.09 34.17 31.04
C ALA A 169 -38.30 35.46 31.84
N GLY A 170 -38.50 36.60 31.16
CA GLY A 170 -38.68 37.91 31.79
C GLY A 170 -37.94 39.03 31.06
N LEU A 171 -37.59 40.07 31.82
CA LEU A 171 -36.87 41.25 31.35
C LEU A 171 -35.39 41.10 31.70
N ARG A 172 -34.53 41.02 30.69
CA ARG A 172 -33.07 40.92 30.86
C ARG A 172 -32.38 42.22 30.53
N GLN A 173 -31.42 42.59 31.37
CA GLN A 173 -30.61 43.80 31.25
C GLN A 173 -29.14 43.38 31.25
N SER A 174 -28.45 43.60 30.14
CA SER A 174 -27.06 43.19 29.94
C SER A 174 -26.19 44.40 29.66
N PHE A 175 -25.20 44.64 30.52
CA PHE A 175 -24.29 45.76 30.40
C PHE A 175 -23.05 45.37 29.59
N PHE A 176 -22.78 46.16 28.54
CA PHE A 176 -21.66 46.00 27.63
C PHE A 176 -20.72 47.19 27.75
N ASP A 177 -19.42 46.89 27.78
CA ASP A 177 -18.33 47.85 27.73
C ASP A 177 -17.55 47.61 26.45
N HIS A 178 -17.63 48.54 25.50
CA HIS A 178 -17.02 48.44 24.17
C HIS A 178 -17.41 47.15 23.43
N GLY A 179 -18.70 46.83 23.47
CA GLY A 179 -19.27 45.64 22.83
C GLY A 179 -18.88 44.31 23.49
N ARG A 180 -18.37 44.33 24.72
CA ARG A 180 -18.06 43.13 25.52
C ARG A 180 -18.87 43.10 26.81
N LEU A 181 -19.46 41.95 27.11
CA LEU A 181 -20.30 41.73 28.28
C LEU A 181 -19.49 41.91 29.57
N ARG A 182 -20.06 42.65 30.53
CA ARG A 182 -19.51 42.83 31.87
C ARG A 182 -20.44 42.33 32.96
N PHE A 183 -21.75 42.50 32.75
CA PHE A 183 -22.77 42.19 33.73
C PHE A 183 -24.08 41.84 33.01
N SER A 184 -24.89 40.95 33.59
CA SER A 184 -26.25 40.71 33.15
C SER A 184 -27.12 40.39 34.35
N ARG A 185 -28.39 40.80 34.28
CA ARG A 185 -29.42 40.50 35.26
C ARG A 185 -30.72 40.18 34.54
N LEU A 186 -31.42 39.16 35.01
CA LEU A 186 -32.77 38.83 34.58
C LEU A 186 -33.75 39.11 35.73
N THR A 187 -34.77 39.91 35.47
CA THR A 187 -35.95 40.02 36.32
C THR A 187 -36.98 39.04 35.77
N ALA A 188 -37.14 37.91 36.45
CA ALA A 188 -37.94 36.80 35.97
C ALA A 188 -39.44 37.08 36.09
N ASN A 189 -40.23 36.60 35.12
CA ASN A 189 -41.69 36.66 35.17
C ASN A 189 -42.32 35.54 34.35
N HIS A 190 -43.37 34.92 34.91
CA HIS A 190 -44.08 33.82 34.28
C HIS A 190 -44.82 34.27 33.00
N ASP A 191 -45.38 35.48 33.01
CA ASP A 191 -46.07 36.09 31.87
C ASP A 191 -45.11 36.70 30.83
N GLY A 192 -43.79 36.48 31.00
CA GLY A 192 -42.74 37.02 30.15
C GLY A 192 -42.34 38.47 30.46
N GLY A 193 -41.39 38.99 29.68
CA GLY A 193 -40.78 40.30 29.94
C GLY A 193 -41.62 41.53 29.58
N ALA A 194 -42.61 41.40 28.68
CA ALA A 194 -43.40 42.54 28.20
C ALA A 194 -44.20 43.21 29.33
N SER A 195 -44.86 42.43 30.18
CA SER A 195 -45.62 42.96 31.32
C SER A 195 -44.73 43.62 32.39
N ILE A 196 -43.49 43.15 32.59
CA ILE A 196 -42.53 43.87 33.44
C ILE A 196 -42.20 45.21 32.80
N LEU A 197 -41.90 45.23 31.51
CA LEU A 197 -41.50 46.44 30.82
C LEU A 197 -42.59 47.51 30.89
N GLU A 198 -43.85 47.13 30.71
CA GLU A 198 -45.01 48.03 30.77
C GLU A 198 -45.32 48.56 32.18
N SER A 199 -45.10 47.77 33.23
CA SER A 199 -45.51 48.12 34.61
C SER A 199 -44.39 48.72 35.46
N SER A 200 -43.15 48.26 35.28
CA SER A 200 -42.03 48.54 36.18
C SER A 200 -40.68 48.59 35.47
N GLY A 201 -40.68 48.69 34.13
CA GLY A 201 -39.46 48.71 33.32
C GLY A 201 -38.51 49.84 33.71
N ALA A 202 -39.03 51.05 33.93
CA ALA A 202 -38.26 52.21 34.38
C ALA A 202 -37.54 51.98 35.71
N ASP A 203 -38.23 51.39 36.68
CA ASP A 203 -37.68 51.08 38.00
C ASP A 203 -36.58 50.02 37.90
N GLU A 204 -36.80 48.97 37.10
CA GLU A 204 -35.82 47.91 36.90
C GLU A 204 -34.55 48.41 36.20
N ILE A 205 -34.67 49.32 35.24
CA ILE A 205 -33.52 49.98 34.58
C ILE A 205 -32.77 50.87 35.56
N ARG A 206 -33.48 51.70 36.35
CA ARG A 206 -32.86 52.58 37.36
C ARG A 206 -32.14 51.80 38.44
N LYS A 207 -32.71 50.67 38.91
CA LYS A 207 -32.06 49.76 39.87
C LYS A 207 -30.75 49.20 39.31
N THR A 208 -30.76 48.76 38.05
CA THR A 208 -29.55 48.25 37.40
C THR A 208 -28.49 49.33 37.21
N HIS A 209 -28.89 50.53 36.79
CA HIS A 209 -27.97 51.67 36.69
C HIS A 209 -27.31 52.00 38.04
N ALA A 210 -28.11 52.12 39.11
CA ALA A 210 -27.60 52.36 40.47
C ALA A 210 -26.64 51.26 40.93
N TYR A 211 -26.94 49.99 40.62
CA TYR A 211 -26.06 48.86 40.92
C TYR A 211 -24.72 48.95 40.16
N LEU A 212 -24.76 49.23 38.85
CA LEU A 212 -23.54 49.35 38.03
C LEU A 212 -22.64 50.49 38.52
N THR A 213 -23.23 51.63 38.90
CA THR A 213 -22.52 52.75 39.53
C THR A 213 -21.94 52.36 40.89
N GLY A 214 -22.71 51.64 41.71
CA GLY A 214 -22.26 51.13 43.00
C GLY A 214 -21.08 50.16 42.89
N GLN A 215 -21.08 49.30 41.86
CA GLN A 215 -19.98 48.38 41.55
C GLN A 215 -18.80 49.02 40.81
N ARG A 216 -18.83 50.35 40.61
CA ARG A 216 -17.80 51.11 39.88
C ARG A 216 -17.58 50.61 38.44
N LEU A 217 -18.61 49.99 37.84
CA LEU A 217 -18.62 49.63 36.42
C LEU A 217 -18.94 50.85 35.55
N LEU A 218 -19.65 51.83 36.12
CA LEU A 218 -19.92 53.15 35.54
C LEU A 218 -19.35 54.24 36.46
N ALA A 219 -18.88 55.34 35.87
CA ALA A 219 -18.60 56.55 36.64
C ALA A 219 -19.92 57.26 37.02
N ARG A 220 -19.91 57.97 38.14
CA ARG A 220 -21.07 58.79 38.54
C ARG A 220 -21.32 59.90 37.52
N GLY A 221 -22.57 60.09 37.11
CA GLY A 221 -22.94 61.09 36.10
C GLY A 221 -22.53 60.77 34.67
N GLU A 222 -22.00 59.57 34.40
CA GLU A 222 -21.67 59.15 33.05
C GLU A 222 -22.95 58.74 32.29
N PRO A 223 -23.30 59.39 31.17
CA PRO A 223 -24.50 59.02 30.42
C PRO A 223 -24.33 57.65 29.75
N VAL A 224 -25.35 56.80 29.90
CA VAL A 224 -25.37 55.44 29.34
C VAL A 224 -26.54 55.30 28.36
N ASP A 225 -26.23 54.73 27.19
CA ASP A 225 -27.24 54.38 26.21
C ASP A 225 -27.93 53.08 26.63
N VAL A 226 -29.25 53.14 26.78
CA VAL A 226 -30.12 52.00 27.05
C VAL A 226 -30.73 51.55 25.73
N LEU A 227 -30.16 50.51 25.14
CA LEU A 227 -30.62 49.91 23.90
C LEU A 227 -31.79 48.97 24.22
N VAL A 228 -32.99 49.28 23.74
CA VAL A 228 -34.19 48.50 24.07
C VAL A 228 -34.62 47.66 22.87
N MET A 229 -34.53 46.33 23.01
CA MET A 229 -35.05 45.36 22.04
C MET A 229 -36.52 45.07 22.33
N ALA A 230 -37.39 45.96 21.86
CA ALA A 230 -38.82 45.85 21.99
C ALA A 230 -39.54 46.38 20.74
N ALA A 231 -40.82 46.07 20.60
CA ALA A 231 -41.67 46.69 19.59
C ALA A 231 -41.83 48.19 19.86
N ALA A 232 -42.25 48.95 18.84
CA ALA A 232 -42.39 50.39 18.94
C ALA A 232 -43.38 50.82 20.05
N ALA A 233 -44.49 50.09 20.23
CA ALA A 233 -45.48 50.40 21.26
C ALA A 233 -44.89 50.29 22.69
N ASP A 234 -44.25 49.17 23.00
CA ASP A 234 -43.68 48.92 24.33
C ASP A 234 -42.48 49.85 24.62
N PHE A 235 -41.74 50.23 23.58
CA PHE A 235 -40.73 51.27 23.71
C PHE A 235 -41.34 52.63 24.11
N GLN A 236 -42.45 53.03 23.48
CA GLN A 236 -43.14 54.27 23.85
C GLN A 236 -43.68 54.20 25.27
N ALA A 237 -44.27 53.08 25.69
CA ALA A 237 -44.73 52.89 27.07
C ALA A 237 -43.58 53.06 28.08
N LEU A 238 -42.37 52.57 27.77
CA LEU A 238 -41.20 52.76 28.62
C LEU A 238 -40.73 54.23 28.68
N VAL A 239 -40.85 54.96 27.58
CA VAL A 239 -40.54 56.40 27.53
C VAL A 239 -41.53 57.18 28.40
N GLU A 240 -42.83 56.86 28.31
CA GLU A 240 -43.90 57.48 29.09
C GLU A 240 -43.76 57.25 30.61
N GLN A 241 -43.11 56.16 31.04
CA GLN A 241 -42.76 55.92 32.45
C GLN A 241 -41.67 56.85 33.01
N GLY A 242 -41.10 57.76 32.21
CA GLY A 242 -40.09 58.71 32.66
C GLY A 242 -38.71 58.10 32.90
N THR A 243 -38.36 57.05 32.14
CA THR A 243 -37.05 56.38 32.26
C THR A 243 -35.88 57.24 31.77
N SER A 244 -36.14 58.15 30.82
CA SER A 244 -35.10 58.98 30.21
C SER A 244 -34.65 60.07 31.20
N SER A 245 -33.34 60.16 31.41
CA SER A 245 -32.70 61.19 32.25
C SER A 245 -31.37 61.64 31.64
N ASP A 246 -30.69 62.61 32.24
CA ASP A 246 -29.34 63.02 31.79
C ASP A 246 -28.33 61.85 31.85
N GLU A 247 -28.55 60.87 32.73
CA GLU A 247 -27.71 59.68 32.87
C GLU A 247 -28.19 58.50 32.01
N LEU A 248 -29.45 58.47 31.59
CA LEU A 248 -30.05 57.34 30.87
C LEU A 248 -30.68 57.80 29.55
N ARG A 249 -30.05 57.42 28.44
CA ARG A 249 -30.55 57.73 27.09
C ARG A 249 -31.18 56.49 26.46
N LEU A 250 -32.50 56.49 26.32
CA LEU A 250 -33.21 55.39 25.67
C LEU A 250 -33.00 55.41 24.15
N VAL A 251 -32.64 54.25 23.58
CA VAL A 251 -32.47 54.07 22.14
C VAL A 251 -33.28 52.86 21.68
N PRO A 252 -34.25 53.03 20.76
CA PRO A 252 -35.04 51.91 20.26
C PRO A 252 -34.20 51.06 19.31
N VAL A 253 -34.16 49.75 19.54
CA VAL A 253 -33.46 48.80 18.68
C VAL A 253 -34.35 47.59 18.38
N PRO A 254 -35.28 47.70 17.40
CA PRO A 254 -36.20 46.62 17.07
C PRO A 254 -35.50 45.32 16.67
N CYS A 255 -36.05 44.19 17.08
CA CYS A 255 -35.52 42.85 16.77
C CYS A 255 -35.37 42.63 15.25
N GLU A 256 -36.27 43.18 14.44
CA GLU A 256 -36.27 43.08 12.97
C GLU A 256 -35.09 43.85 12.36
N ALA A 257 -34.77 45.02 12.93
CA ALA A 257 -33.62 45.81 12.50
C ALA A 257 -32.31 45.06 12.79
N ILE A 258 -32.22 44.41 13.96
CA ILE A 258 -31.09 43.58 14.32
C ILE A 258 -30.99 42.34 13.42
N ALA A 259 -32.10 41.64 13.20
CA ALA A 259 -32.16 40.47 12.33
C ALA A 259 -31.64 40.81 10.92
N THR A 260 -32.14 41.91 10.33
CA THR A 260 -31.73 42.39 9.02
C THR A 260 -30.24 42.74 8.99
N ARG A 261 -29.76 43.48 10.00
CA ARG A 261 -28.33 43.85 10.11
C ARG A 261 -27.44 42.62 10.30
N LEU A 262 -27.93 41.54 10.91
CA LEU A 262 -27.21 40.27 11.11
C LEU A 262 -27.49 39.26 9.98
N LYS A 263 -28.24 39.66 8.95
CA LYS A 263 -28.69 38.80 7.83
C LYS A 263 -29.43 37.54 8.30
N LEU A 264 -30.04 37.59 9.49
CA LEU A 264 -30.78 36.49 10.09
C LEU A 264 -32.19 36.42 9.48
N PRO A 265 -32.80 35.23 9.42
CA PRO A 265 -34.17 35.09 8.96
C PRO A 265 -35.10 35.91 9.86
N GLN A 266 -36.02 36.64 9.23
CA GLN A 266 -37.01 37.41 9.97
C GLN A 266 -38.05 36.46 10.58
N SER A 267 -38.41 36.72 11.83
CA SER A 267 -39.50 35.99 12.49
C SER A 267 -40.84 36.41 11.89
N ALA A 268 -41.74 35.45 11.69
CA ALA A 268 -43.13 35.74 11.31
C ALA A 268 -43.92 36.37 12.47
N ALA A 269 -43.54 36.04 13.72
CA ALA A 269 -44.08 36.69 14.90
C ALA A 269 -43.45 38.07 15.04
N ARG A 270 -44.21 39.11 14.70
CA ARG A 270 -43.90 40.50 15.06
C ARG A 270 -44.31 40.71 16.51
N GLY A 271 -43.38 41.18 17.32
CA GLY A 271 -43.63 41.38 18.73
C GLY A 271 -42.35 41.66 19.48
N THR A 272 -42.52 41.84 20.78
CA THR A 272 -41.47 42.27 21.68
C THR A 272 -40.56 41.13 22.16
N ASP A 273 -40.97 39.88 21.94
CA ASP A 273 -40.17 38.71 22.28
C ASP A 273 -38.91 38.61 21.40
N SER A 274 -37.75 38.71 22.03
CA SER A 274 -36.43 38.57 21.40
C SER A 274 -35.99 37.11 21.22
N LEU A 275 -36.70 36.13 21.78
CA LEU A 275 -36.34 34.72 21.71
C LEU A 275 -36.16 34.20 20.27
N PRO A 276 -37.07 34.46 19.30
CA PRO A 276 -36.87 33.99 17.92
C PRO A 276 -35.57 34.48 17.28
N LEU A 277 -35.19 35.74 17.56
CA LEU A 277 -33.92 36.31 17.12
C LEU A 277 -32.73 35.57 17.75
N LEU A 278 -32.77 35.35 19.07
CA LEU A 278 -31.72 34.62 19.80
C LEU A 278 -31.56 33.18 19.29
N LEU A 279 -32.66 32.47 19.04
CA LEU A 279 -32.62 31.10 18.50
C LEU A 279 -31.99 31.05 17.10
N SER A 280 -32.33 32.02 16.24
CA SER A 280 -31.73 32.12 14.90
C SER A 280 -30.23 32.49 14.95
N ALA A 281 -29.84 33.34 15.91
CA ALA A 281 -28.45 33.72 16.13
C ALA A 281 -27.62 32.52 16.59
N LEU A 282 -28.14 31.74 17.55
CA LEU A 282 -27.44 30.57 18.08
C LEU A 282 -27.14 29.50 17.01
N ASP A 283 -28.04 29.31 16.03
CA ASP A 283 -27.81 28.37 14.93
C ASP A 283 -26.57 28.75 14.09
N ARG A 284 -26.39 30.05 13.84
CA ARG A 284 -25.25 30.58 13.10
C ARG A 284 -23.98 30.70 13.92
N GLU A 285 -24.10 30.94 15.22
CA GLU A 285 -22.97 31.19 16.10
C GLU A 285 -22.43 29.90 16.70
N GLY A 286 -21.83 29.06 15.84
CA GLY A 286 -21.22 27.77 16.22
C GLY A 286 -20.04 27.86 17.20
N THR A 287 -19.61 29.07 17.58
CA THR A 287 -18.49 29.33 18.51
C THR A 287 -18.91 30.13 19.75
N CYS A 288 -20.20 30.09 20.12
CA CYS A 288 -20.65 30.63 21.39
C CYS A 288 -19.91 30.01 22.56
N LEU A 289 -19.69 30.81 23.61
CA LEU A 289 -19.02 30.32 24.81
C LEU A 289 -19.85 29.18 25.42
N HIS A 290 -19.22 28.03 25.64
CA HIS A 290 -19.86 26.89 26.27
C HIS A 290 -19.70 26.96 27.79
N LEU A 291 -20.83 27.00 28.50
CA LEU A 291 -20.92 26.85 29.95
C LEU A 291 -21.05 25.37 30.28
N GLY A 292 -20.00 24.73 30.79
CA GLY A 292 -20.10 23.31 31.11
C GLY A 292 -18.79 22.54 31.00
N SER A 293 -18.77 21.39 31.67
CA SER A 293 -17.71 20.42 31.52
C SER A 293 -17.75 19.75 30.15
N GLN A 294 -16.59 19.27 29.69
CA GLN A 294 -16.49 18.51 28.44
C GLN A 294 -17.38 17.26 28.42
N THR A 295 -17.78 16.76 29.60
CA THR A 295 -18.68 15.61 29.76
C THR A 295 -20.03 15.83 29.07
N VAL A 296 -20.60 17.04 29.13
CA VAL A 296 -21.87 17.35 28.47
C VAL A 296 -21.76 17.22 26.95
N ARG A 297 -20.59 17.51 26.38
CA ARG A 297 -20.33 17.44 24.93
C ARG A 297 -19.76 16.10 24.47
N ARG A 298 -19.57 15.13 25.37
CA ARG A 298 -18.88 13.86 25.08
C ARG A 298 -19.44 13.15 23.85
N PHE A 299 -20.75 12.93 23.80
CA PHE A 299 -21.37 12.22 22.67
C PHE A 299 -21.32 13.02 21.36
N HIS A 300 -21.35 14.35 21.45
CA HIS A 300 -21.15 15.21 20.29
C HIS A 300 -19.71 15.13 19.76
N GLN A 301 -18.71 15.14 20.64
CA GLN A 301 -17.30 14.98 20.27
C GLN A 301 -17.00 13.60 19.67
N ILE A 302 -17.56 12.52 20.26
CA ILE A 302 -17.43 11.16 19.70
C ILE A 302 -18.02 11.11 18.28
N HIS A 303 -19.16 11.77 18.07
CA HIS A 303 -19.76 11.82 16.73
C HIS A 303 -18.88 12.55 15.72
N LEU A 304 -18.34 13.71 16.09
CA LEU A 304 -17.40 14.46 15.24
C LEU A 304 -16.13 13.66 14.95
N ALA A 305 -15.55 13.02 15.96
CA ALA A 305 -14.37 12.17 15.79
C ALA A 305 -14.66 11.00 14.83
N ARG A 306 -15.82 10.35 14.97
CA ARG A 306 -16.26 9.31 14.02
C ARG A 306 -16.39 9.85 12.61
N GLN A 307 -16.99 11.02 12.42
CA GLN A 307 -17.10 11.64 11.09
C GLN A 307 -15.73 11.94 10.47
N ILE A 308 -14.78 12.43 11.26
CA ILE A 308 -13.41 12.67 10.79
C ILE A 308 -12.74 11.36 10.40
N VAL A 309 -12.85 10.31 11.22
CA VAL A 309 -12.28 8.98 10.93
C VAL A 309 -12.91 8.37 9.67
N PHE A 310 -14.23 8.41 9.53
CA PHE A 310 -14.92 7.93 8.33
C PHE A 310 -14.54 8.74 7.10
N GLY A 311 -14.41 10.06 7.22
CA GLY A 311 -13.94 10.93 6.14
C GLY A 311 -12.51 10.58 5.71
N ALA A 312 -11.60 10.41 6.65
CA ALA A 312 -10.22 9.99 6.38
C ALA A 312 -10.16 8.60 5.72
N ALA A 313 -10.96 7.65 6.20
CA ALA A 313 -11.07 6.31 5.62
C ALA A 313 -11.61 6.35 4.19
N ALA A 314 -12.63 7.17 3.91
CA ALA A 314 -13.18 7.34 2.57
C ALA A 314 -12.14 7.93 1.59
N VAL A 315 -11.36 8.92 2.05
CA VAL A 315 -10.25 9.48 1.25
C VAL A 315 -9.18 8.42 0.99
N ALA A 316 -8.76 7.67 2.00
CA ALA A 316 -7.78 6.60 1.83
C ALA A 316 -8.26 5.51 0.86
N LEU A 317 -9.55 5.12 0.94
CA LEU A 317 -10.17 4.18 0.02
C LEU A 317 -10.21 4.72 -1.41
N ALA A 318 -10.58 6.00 -1.59
CA ALA A 318 -10.57 6.64 -2.90
C ALA A 318 -9.15 6.67 -3.51
N CYS A 319 -8.13 7.02 -2.73
CA CYS A 319 -6.73 6.95 -3.15
C CYS A 319 -6.31 5.52 -3.51
N GLY A 320 -6.70 4.53 -2.70
CA GLY A 320 -6.42 3.11 -2.97
C GLY A 320 -7.07 2.60 -4.25
N LEU A 321 -8.33 2.98 -4.52
CA LEU A 321 -9.03 2.65 -5.76
C LEU A 321 -8.37 3.30 -6.98
N LEU A 322 -7.96 4.56 -6.90
CA LEU A 322 -7.23 5.24 -7.98
C LEU A 322 -5.88 4.56 -8.25
N PHE A 323 -5.16 4.20 -7.19
CA PHE A 323 -3.87 3.52 -7.33
C PHE A 323 -4.01 2.11 -7.91
N SER A 324 -5.01 1.35 -7.48
CA SER A 324 -5.34 0.04 -8.04
C SER A 324 -5.76 0.14 -9.51
N GLY A 325 -6.57 1.15 -9.86
CA GLY A 325 -6.94 1.44 -11.23
C GLY A 325 -5.74 1.73 -12.12
N LYS A 326 -4.76 2.50 -11.63
CA LYS A 326 -3.49 2.72 -12.33
C LYS A 326 -2.72 1.40 -12.54
N LEU A 327 -2.53 0.61 -11.48
CA LEU A 327 -1.84 -0.69 -11.56
C LEU A 327 -2.50 -1.65 -12.56
N TRP A 328 -3.83 -1.63 -12.64
CA TRP A 328 -4.57 -2.43 -13.60
C TRP A 328 -4.31 -2.00 -15.06
N LEU A 329 -4.26 -0.70 -15.32
CA LEU A 329 -3.88 -0.17 -16.64
C LEU A 329 -2.43 -0.51 -16.99
N ASP A 330 -1.49 -0.36 -16.05
CA ASP A 330 -0.09 -0.73 -16.23
C ASP A 330 0.05 -2.24 -16.54
N ALA A 331 -0.67 -3.09 -15.81
CA ALA A 331 -0.69 -4.53 -16.03
C ALA A 331 -1.31 -4.92 -17.37
N ALA A 332 -2.33 -4.19 -17.83
CA ALA A 332 -2.93 -4.40 -19.15
C ALA A 332 -1.93 -4.07 -20.28
N ALA A 333 -1.17 -2.98 -20.14
CA ALA A 333 -0.12 -2.61 -21.09
C ALA A 333 1.02 -3.65 -21.12
N ILE A 334 1.49 -4.10 -19.95
CA ILE A 334 2.52 -5.16 -19.88
C ILE A 334 2.01 -6.46 -20.53
N ARG A 335 0.73 -6.80 -20.37
CA ARG A 335 0.14 -7.98 -20.99
C ARG A 335 0.11 -7.88 -22.51
N SER A 336 -0.29 -6.73 -23.07
CA SER A 336 -0.24 -6.53 -24.51
C SER A 336 1.18 -6.59 -25.06
N ASP A 337 2.16 -6.06 -24.32
CA ASP A 337 3.58 -6.14 -24.72
C ASP A 337 4.09 -7.58 -24.69
N ALA A 338 3.71 -8.36 -23.67
CA ALA A 338 4.06 -9.76 -23.56
C ALA A 338 3.43 -10.61 -24.67
N GLU A 339 2.15 -10.38 -24.99
CA GLU A 339 1.46 -11.04 -26.11
C GLU A 339 2.13 -10.73 -27.45
N MET A 340 2.50 -9.47 -27.69
CA MET A 340 3.24 -9.07 -28.89
C MET A 340 4.61 -9.75 -28.97
N LEU A 341 5.38 -9.78 -27.88
CA LEU A 341 6.69 -10.44 -27.83
C LEU A 341 6.56 -11.95 -28.06
N GLN A 342 5.52 -12.58 -27.53
CA GLN A 342 5.27 -14.01 -27.73
C GLN A 342 4.90 -14.33 -29.19
N GLN A 343 4.13 -13.47 -29.85
CA GLN A 343 3.86 -13.58 -31.28
C GLN A 343 5.14 -13.44 -32.11
N GLN A 344 5.96 -12.42 -31.82
CA GLN A 344 7.25 -12.23 -32.50
C GLN A 344 8.19 -13.43 -32.32
N ALA A 345 8.25 -14.02 -31.13
CA ALA A 345 9.04 -15.21 -30.87
C ALA A 345 8.53 -16.42 -31.68
N GLY A 346 7.21 -16.61 -31.79
CA GLY A 346 6.61 -17.66 -32.60
C GLY A 346 6.88 -17.49 -34.10
N ASP A 347 6.79 -16.26 -34.60
CA ASP A 347 7.14 -15.93 -36.00
C ASP A 347 8.62 -16.20 -36.29
N GLN A 348 9.50 -15.85 -35.36
CA GLN A 348 10.93 -16.13 -35.48
C GLN A 348 11.23 -17.64 -35.48
N ASP A 349 10.61 -18.41 -34.59
CA ASP A 349 10.76 -19.87 -34.55
C ASP A 349 10.27 -20.52 -35.86
N THR A 350 9.16 -20.03 -36.41
CA THR A 350 8.64 -20.47 -37.70
C THR A 350 9.61 -20.17 -38.85
N ARG A 351 10.16 -18.95 -38.91
CA ARG A 351 11.18 -18.57 -39.90
C ARG A 351 12.46 -19.38 -39.74
N TYR A 352 12.91 -19.62 -38.50
CA TYR A 352 14.08 -20.43 -38.20
C TYR A 352 13.90 -21.87 -38.69
N ARG A 353 12.74 -22.49 -38.43
CA ARG A 353 12.42 -23.82 -38.95
C ARG A 353 12.35 -23.86 -40.48
N ALA A 354 11.79 -22.83 -41.11
CA ALA A 354 11.77 -22.73 -42.56
C ALA A 354 13.18 -22.63 -43.16
N LEU A 355 14.08 -21.86 -42.53
CA LEU A 355 15.49 -21.75 -42.90
C LEU A 355 16.22 -23.10 -42.75
N ILE A 356 16.06 -23.79 -41.61
CA ILE A 356 16.63 -25.14 -41.42
C ILE A 356 16.10 -26.10 -42.48
N GLY A 357 14.79 -26.09 -42.74
CA GLY A 357 14.18 -26.95 -43.76
C GLY A 357 14.63 -26.64 -45.20
N SER A 358 15.10 -25.42 -45.46
CA SER A 358 15.66 -25.01 -46.75
C SER A 358 17.14 -25.35 -46.94
N LEU A 359 17.84 -25.75 -45.88
CA LEU A 359 19.23 -26.19 -46.01
C LEU A 359 19.27 -27.53 -46.74
N PRO A 360 20.25 -27.74 -47.66
CA PRO A 360 20.40 -29.03 -48.33
C PRO A 360 20.66 -30.12 -47.28
N PRO A 361 20.09 -31.32 -47.44
CA PRO A 361 20.35 -32.43 -46.53
C PRO A 361 21.86 -32.70 -46.51
N LEU A 362 22.45 -32.77 -45.31
CA LEU A 362 23.85 -33.16 -45.20
C LEU A 362 24.02 -34.55 -45.83
N PRO A 363 25.09 -34.78 -46.62
CA PRO A 363 25.25 -36.00 -47.40
C PRO A 363 25.41 -37.28 -46.56
N ALA A 364 25.57 -37.17 -45.24
CA ALA A 364 25.51 -38.29 -44.30
C ALA A 364 25.04 -37.83 -42.90
N PRO A 365 24.28 -38.66 -42.17
CA PRO A 365 23.95 -38.42 -40.76
C PRO A 365 25.22 -38.42 -39.89
N LEU A 366 25.22 -37.62 -38.82
CA LEU A 366 26.36 -37.41 -37.92
C LEU A 366 26.92 -38.72 -37.32
N ASP A 367 26.07 -39.72 -37.15
CA ASP A 367 26.46 -41.02 -36.61
C ASP A 367 27.30 -41.85 -37.61
N GLU A 368 27.00 -41.77 -38.92
CA GLU A 368 27.79 -42.47 -39.96
C GLU A 368 29.20 -41.88 -40.11
N LEU A 369 29.31 -40.55 -40.00
CA LEU A 369 30.61 -39.86 -40.02
C LEU A 369 31.48 -40.24 -38.81
N ARG A 370 30.87 -40.44 -37.64
CA ARG A 370 31.58 -40.90 -36.44
C ARG A 370 32.07 -42.34 -36.59
N THR A 371 31.23 -43.24 -37.12
CA THR A 371 31.64 -44.63 -37.35
C THR A 371 32.76 -44.75 -38.37
N LEU A 372 32.75 -43.94 -39.43
CA LEU A 372 33.82 -43.92 -40.42
C LEU A 372 35.16 -43.47 -39.84
N ILE A 373 35.15 -42.49 -38.93
CA ILE A 373 36.36 -41.99 -38.28
C ILE A 373 36.91 -43.05 -37.29
N ASP A 374 36.04 -43.66 -36.49
CA ASP A 374 36.44 -44.70 -35.53
C ASP A 374 37.04 -45.94 -36.22
N ASP A 375 36.55 -46.29 -37.41
CA ASP A 375 37.08 -47.41 -38.21
C ASP A 375 38.45 -47.10 -38.82
N ILE A 376 38.70 -45.85 -39.25
CA ILE A 376 40.00 -45.40 -39.76
C ILE A 376 41.06 -45.42 -38.64
N ASP A 377 40.73 -44.87 -37.47
CA ASP A 377 41.64 -44.87 -36.31
C ASP A 377 42.01 -46.30 -35.87
N ARG A 378 41.06 -47.24 -35.96
CA ARG A 378 41.32 -48.67 -35.69
C ARG A 378 42.28 -49.30 -36.69
N LEU A 379 42.12 -49.04 -37.98
CA LEU A 379 43.00 -49.60 -39.02
C LEU A 379 44.43 -49.07 -38.88
N GLU A 380 44.60 -47.80 -38.53
CA GLU A 380 45.92 -47.21 -38.33
C GLU A 380 46.65 -47.83 -37.12
N SER A 381 45.91 -48.19 -36.07
CA SER A 381 46.45 -48.83 -34.86
C SER A 381 46.95 -50.27 -35.05
N ILE A 382 46.67 -50.89 -36.20
CA ILE A 382 46.91 -52.32 -36.48
C ILE A 382 48.03 -52.53 -37.53
N SER A 383 48.61 -51.46 -38.07
CA SER A 383 49.60 -51.53 -39.15
C SER A 383 50.92 -52.19 -38.70
N ILE A 384 51.26 -53.34 -39.30
CA ILE A 384 52.54 -54.04 -39.07
C ILE A 384 53.53 -53.59 -40.17
N PRO A 385 54.72 -53.10 -39.82
CA PRO A 385 55.68 -52.65 -40.81
C PRO A 385 56.14 -53.83 -41.70
N PRO A 386 56.09 -53.71 -43.04
CA PRO A 386 56.50 -54.77 -43.96
C PRO A 386 57.95 -55.24 -43.76
N SER A 387 58.80 -54.38 -43.19
CA SER A 387 60.19 -54.72 -42.85
C SER A 387 60.28 -55.92 -41.91
N ARG A 388 59.38 -56.06 -40.93
CA ARG A 388 59.40 -57.21 -40.00
C ARG A 388 59.10 -58.53 -40.72
N ILE A 389 58.30 -58.49 -41.79
CA ILE A 389 57.95 -59.65 -42.60
C ILE A 389 59.08 -60.02 -43.55
N LEU A 390 59.72 -59.03 -44.17
CA LEU A 390 60.70 -59.23 -45.22
C LEU A 390 62.13 -59.44 -44.70
N GLN A 391 62.46 -58.96 -43.50
CA GLN A 391 63.83 -59.04 -42.95
C GLN A 391 64.36 -60.47 -42.77
N PRO A 392 63.60 -61.46 -42.23
CA PRO A 392 64.05 -62.84 -42.15
C PRO A 392 64.31 -63.46 -43.53
N LEU A 393 63.43 -63.16 -44.49
CA LEU A 393 63.54 -63.64 -45.87
C LEU A 393 64.77 -63.06 -46.57
N SER A 394 65.04 -61.76 -46.38
CA SER A 394 66.22 -61.09 -46.91
C SER A 394 67.51 -61.72 -46.41
N ARG A 395 67.61 -62.04 -45.12
CA ARG A 395 68.80 -62.68 -44.53
C ARG A 395 69.00 -64.11 -45.04
N ALA A 396 67.92 -64.88 -45.23
CA ALA A 396 68.01 -66.22 -45.81
C ALA A 396 68.46 -66.18 -47.28
N LEU A 397 68.01 -65.17 -48.05
CA LEU A 397 68.46 -64.94 -49.43
C LEU A 397 69.91 -64.46 -49.53
N GLU A 398 70.40 -63.68 -48.56
CA GLU A 398 71.82 -63.30 -48.49
C GLU A 398 72.74 -64.49 -48.26
N ALA A 399 72.29 -65.50 -47.49
CA ALA A 399 73.06 -66.72 -47.23
C ALA A 399 73.10 -67.66 -48.44
N GLU A 400 72.05 -67.66 -49.26
CA GLU A 400 71.91 -68.50 -50.45
C GLU A 400 71.59 -67.63 -51.69
N PRO A 401 72.58 -66.87 -52.22
CA PRO A 401 72.37 -65.90 -53.30
C PRO A 401 72.01 -66.54 -54.64
N GLU A 402 72.09 -67.87 -54.73
CA GLU A 402 71.76 -68.63 -55.93
C GLU A 402 70.23 -68.66 -56.18
N LEU A 403 69.41 -68.39 -55.17
CA LEU A 403 67.94 -68.36 -55.26
C LEU A 403 67.40 -66.96 -55.60
N ALA A 404 66.51 -66.87 -56.59
CA ALA A 404 65.85 -65.60 -56.94
C ALA A 404 64.42 -65.54 -56.38
N LEU A 405 64.09 -64.47 -55.65
CA LEU A 405 62.75 -64.26 -55.11
C LEU A 405 61.77 -63.77 -56.19
N LEU A 406 60.67 -64.50 -56.39
CA LEU A 406 59.62 -64.12 -57.36
C LEU A 406 58.50 -63.31 -56.72
N ARG A 407 58.01 -63.77 -55.57
CA ARG A 407 56.83 -63.20 -54.92
C ARG A 407 56.81 -63.52 -53.44
N VAL A 408 56.38 -62.55 -52.63
CA VAL A 408 56.02 -62.76 -51.23
C VAL A 408 54.56 -62.39 -51.06
N ARG A 409 53.78 -63.28 -50.46
CA ARG A 409 52.41 -63.01 -50.04
C ARG A 409 52.30 -63.25 -48.55
N TRP A 410 51.79 -62.28 -47.81
CA TRP A 410 51.50 -62.45 -46.38
C TRP A 410 50.03 -62.20 -46.10
N VAL A 411 49.50 -62.96 -45.15
CA VAL A 411 48.14 -62.81 -44.65
C VAL A 411 48.22 -62.84 -43.13
N LEU A 412 47.42 -62.00 -42.49
CA LEU A 412 47.23 -62.09 -41.04
C LEU A 412 46.32 -63.29 -40.76
N ASP A 413 46.82 -64.29 -40.04
CA ASP A 413 46.05 -65.45 -39.65
C ASP A 413 44.97 -65.02 -38.64
N GLN A 414 43.73 -65.10 -39.10
CA GLN A 414 42.55 -64.67 -38.35
C GLN A 414 41.98 -65.77 -37.45
N GLN A 415 42.57 -66.97 -37.40
CA GLN A 415 42.07 -68.03 -36.52
C GLN A 415 42.19 -67.67 -35.02
N ALA A 416 43.06 -66.73 -34.65
CA ALA A 416 43.11 -66.15 -33.31
C ALA A 416 41.96 -65.17 -32.98
N ARG A 417 41.15 -64.75 -33.97
CA ARG A 417 40.00 -63.84 -33.75
C ARG A 417 38.88 -64.45 -32.93
N SER A 418 38.72 -65.78 -32.93
CA SER A 418 37.54 -66.39 -32.30
C SER A 418 37.55 -66.32 -30.77
N ASN A 419 38.70 -66.05 -30.13
CA ASN A 419 38.85 -66.05 -28.67
C ASN A 419 39.37 -64.73 -28.06
N ALA A 420 39.58 -63.66 -28.85
CA ALA A 420 40.15 -62.41 -28.34
C ALA A 420 39.05 -61.42 -27.93
N GLN A 421 39.02 -61.02 -26.66
CA GLN A 421 38.08 -60.03 -26.10
C GLN A 421 38.62 -58.59 -26.11
N THR A 422 39.93 -58.42 -26.24
CA THR A 422 40.58 -57.11 -26.36
C THR A 422 41.47 -57.03 -27.60
N SER A 423 41.70 -55.81 -28.10
CA SER A 423 42.65 -55.56 -29.20
C SER A 423 44.06 -56.04 -28.88
N ALA A 424 44.47 -55.99 -27.60
CA ALA A 424 45.77 -56.47 -27.14
C ALA A 424 45.89 -58.01 -27.22
N ASP A 425 44.87 -58.74 -26.79
CA ASP A 425 44.82 -60.21 -26.90
C ASP A 425 44.83 -60.67 -28.35
N TRP A 426 44.13 -59.92 -29.21
CA TRP A 426 44.13 -60.18 -30.65
C TRP A 426 45.52 -59.97 -31.27
N LEU A 427 46.21 -58.88 -30.92
CA LEU A 427 47.57 -58.60 -31.41
C LEU A 427 48.59 -59.63 -30.91
N ALA A 428 48.46 -60.12 -29.68
CA ALA A 428 49.34 -61.13 -29.10
C ALA A 428 49.14 -62.53 -29.70
N GLY A 429 47.90 -62.90 -30.04
CA GLY A 429 47.57 -64.18 -30.68
C GLY A 429 47.69 -64.19 -32.20
N SER A 430 47.74 -63.02 -32.85
CA SER A 430 47.83 -62.92 -34.30
C SER A 430 49.18 -63.43 -34.81
N ARG A 431 49.14 -64.32 -35.81
CA ARG A 431 50.33 -64.77 -36.53
C ARG A 431 50.24 -64.28 -37.97
N ILE A 432 51.34 -63.77 -38.50
CA ILE A 432 51.47 -63.48 -39.91
C ILE A 432 51.98 -64.74 -40.56
N VAL A 433 51.29 -65.18 -41.60
CA VAL A 433 51.71 -66.31 -42.41
C VAL A 433 52.19 -65.74 -43.74
N ALA A 434 53.49 -65.84 -43.99
CA ALA A 434 54.13 -65.38 -45.21
C ALA A 434 54.54 -66.58 -46.07
N THR A 435 54.26 -66.50 -47.36
CA THR A 435 54.62 -67.50 -48.37
C THR A 435 55.52 -66.83 -49.40
N ALA A 436 56.75 -67.31 -49.52
CA ALA A 436 57.72 -66.88 -50.50
C ALA A 436 57.82 -67.91 -51.64
N GLN A 437 57.75 -67.41 -52.87
CA GLN A 437 57.99 -68.18 -54.09
C GLN A 437 59.38 -67.86 -54.62
N LEU A 438 60.21 -68.87 -54.78
CA LEU A 438 61.62 -68.75 -55.17
C LEU A 438 61.88 -69.51 -56.47
N GLN A 439 62.70 -68.93 -57.33
CA GLN A 439 63.18 -69.55 -58.55
C GLN A 439 64.53 -70.21 -58.31
N MET A 440 64.66 -71.46 -58.74
CA MET A 440 65.89 -72.23 -58.66
C MET A 440 66.91 -71.79 -59.71
N PRO A 441 68.23 -71.93 -59.42
CA PRO A 441 69.28 -71.63 -60.38
C PRO A 441 69.19 -72.54 -61.61
N ASP A 442 69.46 -71.98 -62.79
CA ASP A 442 69.36 -72.71 -64.05
C ASP A 442 70.37 -73.87 -64.19
N TYR A 443 71.51 -73.84 -63.48
CA TYR A 443 72.52 -74.91 -63.55
C TYR A 443 72.11 -76.18 -62.78
N LEU A 444 71.14 -76.10 -61.87
CA LEU A 444 70.58 -77.28 -61.18
C LEU A 444 69.43 -77.93 -61.95
N LYS A 445 69.10 -77.45 -63.16
CA LYS A 445 68.11 -78.08 -64.03
C LYS A 445 68.55 -79.50 -64.39
N GLY A 446 67.91 -80.50 -63.76
CA GLY A 446 68.16 -81.93 -63.96
C GLY A 446 68.89 -82.63 -62.82
N ASP A 447 69.44 -81.89 -61.85
CA ASP A 447 70.05 -82.45 -60.63
C ASP A 447 69.06 -82.44 -59.46
N GLN A 448 68.27 -83.51 -59.35
CA GLN A 448 67.23 -83.63 -58.33
C GLN A 448 67.79 -83.59 -56.90
N ARG A 449 69.01 -84.12 -56.68
CA ARG A 449 69.58 -84.20 -55.33
C ARG A 449 70.11 -82.84 -54.90
N GLY A 450 70.75 -82.10 -55.81
CA GLY A 450 71.17 -80.72 -55.56
C GLY A 450 70.01 -79.76 -55.30
N MET A 451 68.89 -79.90 -56.04
CA MET A 451 67.68 -79.09 -55.81
C MET A 451 67.04 -79.33 -54.44
N ILE A 452 67.01 -80.58 -53.96
CA ILE A 452 66.48 -80.90 -52.62
C ILE A 452 67.41 -80.32 -51.54
N GLU A 453 68.71 -80.54 -51.67
CA GLU A 453 69.70 -80.08 -50.68
C GLU A 453 69.71 -78.55 -50.55
N LEU A 454 69.64 -77.81 -51.66
CA LEU A 454 69.54 -76.34 -51.64
C LEU A 454 68.23 -75.86 -51.02
N SER A 455 67.10 -76.54 -51.31
CA SER A 455 65.81 -76.19 -50.73
C SER A 455 65.75 -76.42 -49.21
N GLU A 456 66.34 -77.52 -48.73
CA GLU A 456 66.44 -77.84 -47.30
C GLU A 456 67.40 -76.87 -46.59
N ARG A 457 68.54 -76.52 -47.20
CA ARG A 457 69.46 -75.51 -46.66
C ARG A 457 68.78 -74.15 -46.52
N PHE A 458 68.09 -73.69 -47.56
CA PHE A 458 67.36 -72.42 -47.50
C PHE A 458 66.23 -72.44 -46.45
N ALA A 459 65.45 -73.51 -46.37
CA ALA A 459 64.42 -73.64 -45.35
C ALA A 459 65.01 -73.67 -43.93
N HIS A 460 66.16 -74.30 -43.74
CA HIS A 460 66.87 -74.34 -42.46
C HIS A 460 67.42 -72.95 -42.05
N GLU A 461 68.01 -72.20 -43.00
CA GLU A 461 68.46 -70.83 -42.72
C GLU A 461 67.27 -69.90 -42.44
N LEU A 462 66.16 -70.04 -43.18
CA LEU A 462 64.95 -69.27 -42.89
C LEU A 462 64.37 -69.61 -41.51
N ALA A 463 64.36 -70.89 -41.13
CA ALA A 463 63.90 -71.35 -39.81
C ALA A 463 64.69 -70.73 -38.65
N ARG A 464 66.00 -70.48 -38.82
CA ARG A 464 66.82 -69.79 -37.80
C ARG A 464 66.35 -68.37 -37.53
N PHE A 465 65.87 -67.66 -38.54
CA PHE A 465 65.40 -66.28 -38.40
C PHE A 465 63.92 -66.16 -38.05
N THR A 466 63.14 -67.23 -38.21
CA THR A 466 61.69 -67.23 -37.96
C THR A 466 61.27 -68.10 -36.76
N GLY A 467 62.22 -68.74 -36.07
CA GLY A 467 61.98 -69.55 -34.87
C GLY A 467 61.34 -70.91 -35.15
N ASP A 468 61.91 -71.68 -36.10
CA ASP A 468 61.45 -73.02 -36.52
C ASP A 468 60.06 -73.09 -37.18
N SER A 469 59.55 -71.95 -37.66
CA SER A 469 58.26 -71.86 -38.35
C SER A 469 58.32 -72.05 -39.87
N ALA A 470 59.51 -72.13 -40.45
CA ALA A 470 59.70 -72.26 -41.90
C ALA A 470 59.46 -73.70 -42.36
N LYS A 471 58.54 -73.87 -43.32
CA LYS A 471 58.20 -75.16 -43.93
C LYS A 471 58.18 -75.02 -45.44
N ILE A 472 58.77 -76.01 -46.12
CA ILE A 472 58.67 -76.11 -47.57
C ILE A 472 57.27 -76.62 -47.90
N VAL A 473 56.47 -75.79 -48.56
CA VAL A 473 55.10 -76.14 -48.99
C VAL A 473 55.15 -76.90 -50.31
N ARG A 474 56.08 -76.53 -51.20
CA ARG A 474 56.24 -77.14 -52.51
C ARG A 474 57.71 -77.26 -52.87
N LEU A 475 58.19 -78.48 -53.02
CA LEU A 475 59.51 -78.75 -53.58
C LEU A 475 59.47 -78.57 -55.12
N PRO A 476 60.57 -78.07 -55.71
CA PRO A 476 60.69 -77.89 -57.16
C PRO A 476 60.93 -79.21 -57.93
N VAL A 477 60.88 -80.36 -57.25
CA VAL A 477 61.03 -81.72 -57.82
C VAL A 477 59.85 -82.58 -57.38
N ASP A 478 59.15 -83.22 -58.33
CA ASP A 478 58.07 -84.17 -58.04
C ASP A 478 58.65 -85.49 -57.48
N LEU A 479 58.49 -85.71 -56.17
CA LEU A 479 58.93 -86.91 -55.46
C LEU A 479 57.96 -88.11 -55.57
N GLN A 480 56.98 -88.07 -56.49
CA GLN A 480 56.01 -89.15 -56.67
C GLN A 480 56.44 -90.14 -57.77
N SER A 481 57.26 -91.13 -57.41
CA SER A 481 57.57 -92.29 -58.26
C SER A 481 56.46 -93.35 -58.23
N SER A 482 55.26 -93.03 -58.72
CA SER A 482 54.23 -94.05 -59.02
C SER A 482 53.13 -93.51 -59.93
N GLN A 483 53.48 -93.04 -61.14
CA GLN A 483 52.51 -92.94 -62.22
C GLN A 483 52.99 -93.73 -63.44
N THR A 484 52.32 -94.86 -63.64
CA THR A 484 52.37 -95.72 -64.82
C THR A 484 51.83 -94.98 -66.04
N LEU A 485 52.65 -94.89 -67.08
CA LEU A 485 52.30 -94.43 -68.43
C LEU A 485 51.18 -95.31 -69.04
N ARG A 486 50.09 -94.68 -69.50
CA ARG A 486 49.28 -95.16 -70.62
C ARG A 486 49.03 -94.01 -71.60
N GLY A 487 49.19 -94.34 -72.90
CA GLY A 487 49.45 -93.44 -74.02
C GLY A 487 48.37 -92.41 -74.33
N ARG A 488 48.66 -91.26 -74.96
CA ARG A 488 49.54 -90.89 -76.09
C ARG A 488 48.70 -90.56 -77.32
N GLU A 489 48.67 -89.27 -77.63
CA GLU A 489 48.83 -88.57 -78.92
C GLU A 489 49.22 -87.14 -78.48
N GLY A 490 50.42 -86.54 -78.59
CA GLY A 490 51.56 -86.59 -79.53
C GLY A 490 51.35 -85.49 -80.59
N ALA A 491 52.10 -84.39 -80.74
CA ALA A 491 53.27 -83.73 -80.15
C ALA A 491 53.08 -82.21 -80.48
N ASP A 492 53.47 -81.22 -79.68
CA ASP A 492 54.83 -80.72 -79.51
C ASP A 492 54.84 -79.78 -78.29
N ASN A 493 55.82 -79.96 -77.41
CA ASN A 493 55.88 -79.39 -76.06
C ASN A 493 57.11 -78.45 -75.97
N PRO A 494 56.97 -77.13 -75.76
CA PRO A 494 58.10 -76.30 -75.38
C PRO A 494 58.24 -76.27 -73.85
N ILE A 495 59.24 -77.01 -73.38
CA ILE A 495 60.12 -76.74 -72.23
C ILE A 495 59.43 -76.23 -70.95
N VAL A 496 59.11 -77.19 -70.09
CA VAL A 496 58.76 -77.05 -68.67
C VAL A 496 59.84 -76.24 -67.94
N GLY A 497 59.51 -75.02 -67.50
CA GLY A 497 60.27 -74.34 -66.45
C GLY A 497 60.07 -75.07 -65.13
N ALA A 498 61.15 -75.31 -64.37
CA ALA A 498 61.08 -75.96 -63.07
C ALA A 498 60.03 -75.28 -62.17
N ALA A 499 59.21 -76.06 -61.46
CA ALA A 499 58.24 -75.52 -60.53
C ALA A 499 58.97 -74.65 -59.49
N PRO A 500 58.45 -73.46 -59.12
CA PRO A 500 59.10 -72.63 -58.12
C PRO A 500 59.06 -73.31 -56.74
N LEU A 501 60.13 -73.12 -55.97
CA LEU A 501 60.20 -73.52 -54.57
C LEU A 501 59.26 -72.61 -53.77
N GLU A 502 58.30 -73.18 -53.03
CA GLU A 502 57.44 -72.41 -52.13
C GLU A 502 57.80 -72.71 -50.68
N VAL A 503 58.20 -71.67 -49.95
CA VAL A 503 58.51 -71.76 -48.52
C VAL A 503 57.56 -70.84 -47.75
N GLN A 504 56.90 -71.41 -46.75
CA GLN A 504 55.99 -70.70 -45.87
C GLN A 504 56.64 -70.57 -44.50
N TYR A 505 56.60 -69.37 -43.93
CA TYR A 505 57.07 -69.10 -42.58
C TYR A 505 56.04 -68.27 -41.84
N SER A 506 55.96 -68.46 -40.52
CA SER A 506 55.08 -67.67 -39.67
C SER A 506 55.87 -66.79 -38.73
N LEU A 507 55.34 -65.59 -38.51
CA LEU A 507 55.88 -64.60 -37.60
C LEU A 507 54.81 -64.24 -36.58
N ASN A 508 55.23 -64.00 -35.35
CA ASN A 508 54.33 -63.50 -34.33
C ASN A 508 53.93 -62.04 -34.64
N GLY A 509 52.69 -61.68 -34.33
CA GLY A 509 52.16 -60.33 -34.46
C GLY A 509 52.91 -59.31 -33.59
N PRO A 510 52.59 -58.01 -33.73
CA PRO A 510 53.29 -56.92 -33.02
C PRO A 510 53.14 -56.98 -31.48
N GLY A 511 52.23 -57.81 -30.96
CA GLY A 511 52.02 -58.00 -29.51
C GLY A 511 52.87 -59.07 -28.84
N ALA A 512 53.67 -59.84 -29.59
CA ALA A 512 54.57 -60.86 -29.04
C ALA A 512 56.01 -60.53 -29.49
N ASN A 513 56.80 -60.08 -28.53
CA ASN A 513 58.24 -59.89 -28.68
C ASN A 513 58.95 -61.22 -28.48
#